data_AF-A0A731JG41-F1
#
_entry.id   AF-A0A731JG41-F1
#
_cell.length_a   1.000
_cell.length_b   1.000
_cell.length_c   1.000
_cell.angle_alpha   90.00
_cell.angle_beta   90.00
_cell.angle_gamma   90.00
#
_symmetry.space_group_name_H-M   'P 1'
#
loop_
_entity.id
_entity.type
_entity.pdbx_description
1 polymer ?
#
loop_
_entity_poly.entity_id
_entity_poly.type
_entity_poly.pdbx_seq_one_letter_code
_entity_poly.pdbx_strand_id
1 'polypeptide(L)'
;MMQPSIKPADEGSAGDIIARIGSLTRMLRDSLRELGLDQAIAEAAEAIPDARDRLDYVVQMTAQAAERALNSVEASQPHQDAMEKEAKALTQRWDEWFDNPIELADARELVTDTRQFLRDVPGHTSFTNAQLLDIMMAQDFQDLTGQVIKRMMDVIQEIERQFGPQVDTSKAGVVASQDQVDDLLDSLGF
;
A
#
# COMPACT_ATOMS: atom_id res chain seq x y z
N MET A 1 -20.31 -19.25 -81.28
CA MET A 1 -21.06 -19.98 -80.25
C MET A 1 -20.30 -19.87 -78.93
N MET A 2 -21.06 -19.72 -77.84
CA MET A 2 -20.72 -19.55 -76.42
C MET A 2 -19.27 -19.80 -75.97
N GLN A 3 -18.67 -18.76 -75.38
CA GLN A 3 -17.53 -18.86 -74.46
C GLN A 3 -18.10 -19.11 -73.05
N PRO A 4 -17.61 -20.08 -72.26
CA PRO A 4 -18.10 -20.28 -70.89
C PRO A 4 -17.58 -19.13 -70.02
N SER A 5 -18.51 -18.36 -69.46
CA SER A 5 -18.24 -17.35 -68.46
C SER A 5 -17.77 -18.03 -67.17
N ILE A 6 -16.48 -17.89 -66.87
CA ILE A 6 -15.93 -18.19 -65.56
C ILE A 6 -16.46 -17.08 -64.64
N LYS A 7 -17.50 -17.38 -63.85
CA LYS A 7 -17.91 -16.50 -62.76
C LYS A 7 -16.75 -16.39 -61.76
N PRO A 8 -16.41 -15.18 -61.28
CA PRO A 8 -15.43 -15.04 -60.21
C PRO A 8 -15.96 -15.76 -58.97
N ALA A 9 -15.04 -16.43 -58.26
CA ALA A 9 -15.32 -17.10 -57.01
C ALA A 9 -16.04 -16.13 -56.06
N ASP A 10 -17.11 -16.62 -55.47
CA ASP A 10 -17.93 -15.92 -54.47
C ASP A 10 -16.99 -15.40 -53.37
N GLU A 11 -16.73 -14.10 -53.37
CA GLU A 11 -16.02 -13.42 -52.28
C GLU A 11 -16.92 -13.57 -51.05
N GLY A 12 -16.48 -14.41 -50.11
CA GLY A 12 -17.27 -14.86 -48.96
C GLY A 12 -18.13 -13.74 -48.39
N SER A 13 -19.45 -13.94 -48.53
CA SER A 13 -20.46 -13.01 -48.05
C SER A 13 -20.23 -12.72 -46.56
N ALA A 14 -20.64 -11.55 -46.07
CA ALA A 14 -20.63 -11.26 -44.64
C ALA A 14 -21.32 -12.37 -43.81
N GLY A 15 -22.30 -13.07 -44.41
CA GLY A 15 -22.92 -14.27 -43.83
C GLY A 15 -21.97 -15.46 -43.69
N ASP A 16 -21.07 -15.70 -44.65
CA ASP A 16 -20.07 -16.78 -44.59
C ASP A 16 -19.00 -16.48 -43.54
N ILE A 17 -18.60 -15.20 -43.40
CA ILE A 17 -17.66 -14.76 -42.36
C ILE A 17 -18.29 -14.97 -40.98
N ILE A 18 -19.55 -14.56 -40.78
CA ILE A 18 -20.28 -14.78 -39.52
C ILE A 18 -20.46 -16.27 -39.23
N ALA A 19 -20.78 -17.09 -40.23
CA ALA A 19 -20.90 -18.54 -40.07
C ALA A 19 -19.57 -19.18 -39.68
N ARG A 20 -18.46 -18.72 -40.26
CA ARG A 20 -17.10 -19.19 -39.95
C ARG A 20 -16.66 -18.77 -38.54
N ILE A 21 -16.92 -17.53 -38.13
CA ILE A 21 -16.71 -17.07 -36.75
C ILE A 21 -17.52 -17.94 -35.79
N GLY A 22 -18.80 -18.19 -36.09
CA GLY A 22 -19.66 -19.04 -35.26
C GLY A 22 -19.14 -20.48 -35.11
N SER A 23 -18.57 -21.06 -36.17
CA SER A 23 -17.94 -22.38 -36.12
C SER A 23 -16.66 -22.39 -35.28
N LEU A 24 -15.79 -21.38 -35.46
CA LEU A 24 -14.56 -21.23 -34.68
C LEU A 24 -14.85 -20.99 -33.19
N THR A 25 -15.87 -20.19 -32.85
CA THR A 25 -16.28 -19.95 -31.46
C THR A 25 -16.80 -21.22 -30.79
N ARG A 26 -17.59 -22.05 -31.50
CA ARG A 26 -18.04 -23.34 -30.95
C ARG A 26 -16.88 -24.31 -30.78
N MET A 27 -16.00 -24.40 -31.77
CA MET A 27 -14.81 -25.26 -31.70
C MET A 27 -13.91 -24.86 -30.52
N LEU A 28 -13.67 -23.55 -30.34
CA LEU A 28 -12.95 -23.02 -29.18
C LEU A 28 -13.65 -23.36 -27.86
N ARG A 29 -14.96 -23.14 -27.76
CA ARG A 29 -15.74 -23.45 -26.55
C ARG A 29 -15.72 -24.94 -26.22
N ASP A 30 -15.91 -25.80 -27.21
CA ASP A 30 -15.94 -27.25 -27.01
C ASP A 30 -14.54 -27.76 -26.65
N SER A 31 -13.48 -27.17 -27.22
CA SER A 31 -12.08 -27.45 -26.85
C SER A 31 -11.75 -26.99 -25.43
N LEU A 32 -12.17 -25.78 -25.03
CA LEU A 32 -12.01 -25.28 -23.66
C LEU A 32 -12.71 -26.20 -22.64
N ARG A 33 -13.89 -26.71 -23.00
CA ARG A 33 -14.67 -27.63 -22.16
C ARG A 33 -14.03 -29.03 -22.09
N GLU A 34 -13.52 -29.58 -23.18
CA GLU A 34 -12.81 -30.87 -23.19
C GLU A 34 -11.50 -30.82 -22.39
N LEU A 35 -10.83 -29.66 -22.38
CA LEU A 35 -9.61 -29.44 -21.60
C LEU A 35 -9.87 -29.07 -20.14
N GLY A 36 -11.14 -28.92 -19.72
CA GLY A 36 -11.52 -28.50 -18.36
C GLY A 36 -11.16 -27.04 -18.02
N LEU A 37 -10.85 -26.24 -19.03
CA LEU A 37 -10.47 -24.83 -18.89
C LEU A 37 -11.69 -23.93 -18.67
N ASP A 38 -12.90 -24.38 -19.02
CA ASP A 38 -14.14 -23.62 -18.81
C ASP A 38 -14.43 -23.40 -17.31
N GLN A 39 -14.26 -24.45 -16.51
CA GLN A 39 -14.46 -24.42 -15.05
C GLN A 39 -13.42 -23.52 -14.38
N ALA A 40 -12.15 -23.67 -14.75
CA ALA A 40 -11.08 -22.85 -14.21
C ALA A 40 -11.29 -21.34 -14.54
N ILE A 41 -11.77 -21.00 -15.76
CA ILE A 41 -12.00 -19.59 -16.15
C ILE A 41 -13.12 -19.00 -15.31
N ALA A 42 -14.17 -19.79 -15.05
CA ALA A 42 -15.26 -19.37 -14.19
C ALA A 42 -14.80 -19.14 -12.74
N GLU A 43 -13.97 -20.03 -12.20
CA GLU A 43 -13.40 -19.90 -10.85
C GLU A 43 -12.51 -18.67 -10.71
N ALA A 44 -11.61 -18.43 -11.68
CA ALA A 44 -10.78 -17.23 -11.70
C ALA A 44 -11.62 -15.94 -11.83
N ALA A 45 -12.66 -15.95 -12.67
CA ALA A 45 -13.57 -14.82 -12.84
C ALA A 45 -14.36 -14.51 -11.56
N GLU A 46 -14.68 -15.51 -10.74
CA GLU A 46 -15.33 -15.33 -9.43
C GLU A 46 -14.34 -14.87 -8.34
N ALA A 47 -13.06 -15.24 -8.42
CA ALA A 47 -12.04 -14.89 -7.43
C ALA A 47 -11.50 -13.45 -7.58
N ILE A 48 -11.48 -12.89 -8.80
CA ILE A 48 -10.97 -11.53 -9.06
C ILE A 48 -11.72 -10.44 -8.27
N PRO A 49 -13.07 -10.44 -8.18
CA PRO A 49 -13.81 -9.48 -7.36
C PRO A 49 -13.43 -9.53 -5.87
N ASP A 50 -13.35 -10.73 -5.26
CA ASP A 50 -12.92 -10.89 -3.87
C ASP A 50 -11.49 -10.36 -3.66
N ALA A 51 -10.62 -10.60 -4.65
CA ALA A 51 -9.26 -10.12 -4.57
C ALA A 51 -9.17 -8.59 -4.60
N ARG A 52 -10.00 -7.96 -5.43
CA ARG A 52 -10.12 -6.50 -5.47
C ARG A 52 -10.63 -5.93 -4.15
N ASP A 53 -11.68 -6.50 -3.57
CA ASP A 53 -12.25 -6.01 -2.30
C ASP A 53 -11.22 -6.05 -1.15
N ARG A 54 -10.38 -7.10 -1.15
CA ARG A 54 -9.26 -7.25 -0.20
C ARG A 54 -8.16 -6.21 -0.41
N LEU A 55 -7.79 -5.92 -1.66
CA LEU A 55 -6.83 -4.84 -1.96
C LEU A 55 -7.40 -3.47 -1.59
N ASP A 56 -8.69 -3.22 -1.85
CA ASP A 56 -9.37 -1.99 -1.44
C ASP A 56 -9.36 -1.85 0.09
N TYR A 57 -9.53 -2.95 0.84
CA TYR A 57 -9.37 -2.96 2.30
C TYR A 57 -7.95 -2.58 2.74
N VAL A 58 -6.91 -3.10 2.07
CA VAL A 58 -5.51 -2.74 2.36
C VAL A 58 -5.26 -1.26 2.14
N VAL A 59 -5.78 -0.69 1.06
CA VAL A 59 -5.67 0.76 0.79
C VAL A 59 -6.33 1.57 1.89
N GLN A 60 -7.54 1.19 2.33
CA GLN A 60 -8.25 1.88 3.41
C GLN A 60 -7.49 1.84 4.73
N MET A 61 -7.00 0.66 5.14
CA MET A 61 -6.26 0.51 6.39
C MET A 61 -4.94 1.29 6.38
N THR A 62 -4.24 1.30 5.24
CA THR A 62 -3.01 2.07 5.07
C THR A 62 -3.26 3.58 5.14
N ALA A 63 -4.33 4.05 4.50
CA ALA A 63 -4.73 5.45 4.58
C ALA A 63 -5.08 5.87 6.01
N GLN A 64 -5.83 5.04 6.73
CA GLN A 64 -6.19 5.31 8.13
C GLN A 64 -4.98 5.37 9.06
N ALA A 65 -4.03 4.43 8.92
CA ALA A 65 -2.81 4.43 9.71
C ALA A 65 -1.96 5.69 9.44
N ALA A 66 -1.81 6.06 8.17
CA ALA A 66 -1.09 7.27 7.77
C ALA A 66 -1.75 8.54 8.33
N GLU A 67 -3.09 8.65 8.25
CA GLU A 67 -3.84 9.77 8.79
C GLU A 67 -3.68 9.87 10.32
N ARG A 68 -3.80 8.75 11.05
CA ARG A 68 -3.63 8.73 12.50
C ARG A 68 -2.21 9.12 12.92
N ALA A 69 -1.20 8.68 12.18
CA ALA A 69 0.18 9.05 12.43
C ALA A 69 0.42 10.55 12.18
N LEU A 70 -0.09 11.08 11.05
CA LEU A 70 0.03 12.49 10.71
C LEU A 70 -0.62 13.39 11.76
N ASN A 71 -1.86 13.07 12.17
CA ASN A 71 -2.57 13.81 13.22
C ASN A 71 -1.79 13.83 14.55
N SER A 72 -1.12 12.72 14.89
CA SER A 72 -0.32 12.62 16.11
C SER A 72 0.94 13.48 16.04
N VAL A 73 1.58 13.57 14.87
CA VAL A 73 2.71 14.46 14.62
C VAL A 73 2.27 15.92 14.71
N GLU A 74 1.18 16.29 14.03
CA GLU A 74 0.63 17.65 14.05
C GLU A 74 0.25 18.10 15.47
N ALA A 75 -0.32 17.21 16.28
CA ALA A 75 -0.63 17.50 17.68
C ALA A 75 0.63 17.67 18.55
N SER A 76 1.71 16.94 18.26
CA SER A 76 2.95 16.97 19.05
C SER A 76 3.82 18.19 18.76
N GLN A 77 3.82 18.67 17.51
CA GLN A 77 4.68 19.78 17.07
C GLN A 77 4.58 21.03 17.96
N PRO A 78 3.38 21.55 18.30
CA PRO A 78 3.26 22.73 19.17
C PRO A 78 3.92 22.56 20.54
N HIS A 79 3.91 21.35 21.11
CA HIS A 79 4.53 21.08 22.40
C HIS A 79 6.06 21.10 22.31
N GLN A 80 6.61 20.54 21.23
CA GLN A 80 8.05 20.54 20.98
C GLN A 80 8.56 21.96 20.69
N ASP A 81 7.83 22.72 19.86
CA ASP A 81 8.16 24.10 19.50
C ASP A 81 8.11 25.04 20.71
N ALA A 82 7.06 24.92 21.54
CA ALA A 82 6.92 25.72 22.76
C ALA A 82 8.07 25.44 23.73
N MET A 83 8.35 24.17 24.00
CA MET A 83 9.42 23.74 24.90
C MET A 83 10.80 24.19 24.40
N GLU A 84 11.09 24.07 23.09
CA GLU A 84 12.34 24.54 22.50
C GLU A 84 12.48 26.06 22.62
N LYS A 85 11.41 26.80 22.29
CA LYS A 85 11.40 28.26 22.34
C LYS A 85 11.63 28.77 23.77
N GLU A 86 10.92 28.22 24.75
CA GLU A 86 11.06 28.62 26.15
C GLU A 86 12.44 28.28 26.71
N ALA A 87 12.98 27.10 26.39
CA ALA A 87 14.33 26.71 26.79
C ALA A 87 15.39 27.68 26.23
N LYS A 88 15.29 28.05 24.94
CA LYS A 88 16.20 29.02 24.31
C LYS A 88 16.08 30.41 24.93
N ALA A 89 14.86 30.87 25.17
CA ALA A 89 14.62 32.17 25.79
C ALA A 89 15.19 32.26 27.21
N LEU A 90 15.01 31.21 28.02
CA LEU A 90 15.60 31.14 29.36
C LEU A 90 17.12 31.09 29.32
N THR A 91 17.69 30.28 28.41
CA THR A 91 19.15 30.19 28.23
C THR A 91 19.74 31.56 27.91
N GLN A 92 19.17 32.27 26.93
CA GLN A 92 19.61 33.60 26.57
C GLN A 92 19.55 34.58 27.76
N ARG A 93 18.46 34.58 28.52
CA ARG A 93 18.32 35.46 29.70
C ARG A 93 19.33 35.14 30.79
N TRP A 94 19.66 33.86 30.99
CA TRP A 94 20.71 33.44 31.92
C TRP A 94 22.08 33.93 31.44
N ASP A 95 22.42 33.73 30.17
CA ASP A 95 23.69 34.18 29.60
C ASP A 95 23.85 35.71 29.73
N GLU A 96 22.83 36.48 29.37
CA GLU A 96 22.81 37.95 29.49
C GLU A 96 22.99 38.41 30.94
N TRP A 97 22.33 37.73 31.89
CA TRP A 97 22.45 38.05 33.32
C TRP A 97 23.85 37.73 33.88
N PHE A 98 24.49 36.65 33.43
CA PHE A 98 25.86 36.31 33.85
C PHE A 98 26.91 37.23 33.24
N ASP A 99 26.72 37.67 31.99
CA ASP A 99 27.62 38.60 31.31
C ASP A 99 27.51 40.03 31.87
N ASN A 100 26.31 40.45 32.26
CA ASN A 100 26.04 41.77 32.84
C ASN A 100 25.12 41.66 34.06
N PRO A 101 25.65 41.29 35.25
CA PRO A 101 24.84 41.12 36.44
C PRO A 101 24.11 42.41 36.84
N ILE A 102 22.78 42.40 36.72
CA ILE A 102 21.88 43.51 37.09
C ILE A 102 21.34 43.30 38.53
N GLU A 103 20.32 44.07 38.91
CA GLU A 103 19.68 44.09 40.24
C GLU A 103 19.16 42.70 40.68
N LEU A 104 19.13 42.47 41.99
CA LEU A 104 18.66 41.21 42.62
C LEU A 104 17.19 40.88 42.31
N ALA A 105 16.40 41.83 41.82
CA ALA A 105 15.00 41.63 41.42
C ALA A 105 14.90 40.79 40.14
N ASP A 106 15.72 41.09 39.12
CA ASP A 106 15.72 40.41 37.82
C ASP A 106 16.18 38.95 37.93
N ALA A 107 17.12 38.69 38.85
CA ALA A 107 17.53 37.32 39.19
C ALA A 107 16.38 36.49 39.78
N ARG A 108 15.48 37.13 40.54
CA ARG A 108 14.37 36.45 41.21
C ARG A 108 13.25 36.09 40.23
N GLU A 109 13.00 36.97 39.26
CA GLU A 109 12.10 36.71 38.13
C GLU A 109 12.64 35.56 37.26
N LEU A 110 13.92 35.61 36.88
CA LEU A 110 14.53 34.57 36.04
C LEU A 110 14.51 33.18 36.70
N VAL A 111 14.76 33.10 38.01
CA VAL A 111 14.61 31.85 38.78
C VAL A 111 13.15 31.38 38.81
N THR A 112 12.19 32.31 38.94
CA THR A 112 10.76 31.98 38.96
C THR A 112 10.32 31.40 37.63
N ASP A 113 10.70 32.04 36.52
CA ASP A 113 10.37 31.60 35.16
C ASP A 113 11.03 30.25 34.83
N THR A 114 12.29 30.06 35.23
CA THR A 114 12.99 28.78 35.06
C THR A 114 12.30 27.66 35.83
N ARG A 115 11.86 27.93 37.07
CA ARG A 115 11.11 26.94 37.86
C ARG A 115 9.74 26.64 37.27
N GLN A 116 9.12 27.60 36.60
CA GLN A 116 7.85 27.39 35.91
C GLN A 116 8.06 26.48 34.69
N PHE A 117 9.03 26.79 33.82
CA PHE A 117 9.40 25.92 32.69
C PHE A 117 9.69 24.48 33.14
N LEU A 118 10.47 24.29 34.20
CA LEU A 118 10.76 22.95 34.75
C LEU A 118 9.51 22.18 35.22
N ARG A 119 8.44 22.89 35.62
CA ARG A 119 7.15 22.28 35.99
C ARG A 119 6.30 21.94 34.76
N ASP A 120 6.47 22.68 33.67
CA ASP A 120 5.69 22.53 32.44
C ASP A 120 6.27 21.46 31.51
N VAL A 121 7.59 21.23 31.56
CA VAL A 121 8.31 20.18 30.79
C VAL A 121 7.64 18.79 30.90
N PRO A 122 7.29 18.27 32.10
CA PRO A 122 6.55 17.01 32.23
C PRO A 122 5.24 16.96 31.43
N GLY A 123 4.52 18.08 31.34
CA GLY A 123 3.29 18.20 30.56
C GLY A 123 3.55 18.01 29.08
N HIS A 124 4.53 18.74 28.52
CA HIS A 124 4.91 18.62 27.11
C HIS A 124 5.44 17.22 26.78
N THR A 125 6.38 16.70 27.58
CA THR A 125 6.98 15.39 27.28
C THR A 125 5.99 14.24 27.43
N SER A 126 5.10 14.27 28.42
CA SER A 126 4.09 13.22 28.60
C SER A 126 3.08 13.21 27.46
N PHE A 127 2.67 14.39 26.99
CA PHE A 127 1.79 14.52 25.84
C PHE A 127 2.46 13.98 24.57
N THR A 128 3.66 14.45 24.24
CA THR A 128 4.40 13.95 23.05
C THR A 128 4.62 12.44 23.13
N ASN A 129 4.95 11.91 24.31
CA ASN A 129 5.11 10.47 24.48
C ASN A 129 3.81 9.67 24.26
N ALA A 130 2.66 10.21 24.69
CA ALA A 130 1.36 9.60 24.40
C ALA A 130 1.08 9.58 22.89
N GLN A 131 1.40 10.66 22.16
CA GLN A 131 1.26 10.70 20.70
C GLN A 131 2.18 9.71 19.99
N LEU A 132 3.42 9.50 20.49
CA LEU A 132 4.32 8.48 19.95
C LEU A 132 3.77 7.05 20.14
N LEU A 133 3.12 6.78 21.28
CA LEU A 133 2.43 5.51 21.52
C LEU A 133 1.22 5.34 20.59
N ASP A 134 0.47 6.41 20.31
CA ASP A 134 -0.62 6.39 19.34
C ASP A 134 -0.14 6.11 17.92
N ILE A 135 1.00 6.67 17.51
CA ILE A 135 1.66 6.36 16.23
C ILE A 135 2.05 4.88 16.19
N MET A 136 2.62 4.35 17.27
CA MET A 136 3.03 2.95 17.36
C MET A 136 1.84 2.00 17.29
N MET A 137 0.74 2.29 18.00
CA MET A 137 -0.50 1.49 17.92
C MET A 137 -1.18 1.61 16.56
N ALA A 138 -0.98 2.71 15.83
CA ALA A 138 -1.46 2.81 14.46
C ALA A 138 -0.76 1.81 13.53
N GLN A 139 0.38 1.21 13.93
CA GLN A 139 1.13 0.21 13.15
C GLN A 139 0.50 -1.19 13.16
N ASP A 140 -0.47 -1.47 14.03
CA ASP A 140 -1.21 -2.75 14.05
C ASP A 140 -1.93 -3.05 12.72
N PHE A 141 -2.05 -2.06 11.82
CA PHE A 141 -2.52 -2.26 10.46
C PHE A 141 -1.60 -3.14 9.62
N GLN A 142 -0.29 -3.14 9.88
CA GLN A 142 0.70 -3.83 9.04
C GLN A 142 0.51 -5.35 9.05
N ASP A 143 0.20 -5.95 10.21
CA ASP A 143 -0.05 -7.40 10.30
C ASP A 143 -1.33 -7.80 9.53
N LEU A 144 -2.39 -7.01 9.69
CA LEU A 144 -3.66 -7.23 8.99
C LEU A 144 -3.52 -7.05 7.48
N THR A 145 -2.82 -6.00 7.02
CA THR A 145 -2.60 -5.78 5.58
C THR A 145 -1.63 -6.81 4.99
N GLY A 146 -0.59 -7.20 5.72
CA GLY A 146 0.34 -8.26 5.31
C GLY A 146 -0.37 -9.61 5.13
N GLN A 147 -1.24 -10.01 6.05
CA GLN A 147 -2.05 -11.23 5.92
C GLN A 147 -2.99 -11.18 4.70
N VAL A 148 -3.58 -10.01 4.42
CA VAL A 148 -4.45 -9.84 3.26
C VAL A 148 -3.64 -9.93 1.97
N ILE A 149 -2.51 -9.24 1.87
CA ILE A 149 -1.60 -9.30 0.72
C ILE A 149 -1.13 -10.73 0.48
N LYS A 150 -0.75 -11.47 1.53
CA LYS A 150 -0.35 -12.88 1.44
C LYS A 150 -1.44 -13.75 0.80
N ARG A 151 -2.68 -13.64 1.28
CA ARG A 151 -3.81 -14.35 0.67
C ARG A 151 -4.07 -13.92 -0.77
N MET A 152 -3.74 -12.68 -1.15
CA MET A 152 -3.86 -12.21 -2.52
C MET A 152 -2.82 -12.79 -3.45
N MET A 153 -1.60 -12.95 -2.98
CA MET A 153 -0.58 -13.68 -3.72
C MET A 153 -0.98 -15.13 -3.95
N ASP A 154 -1.55 -15.81 -2.94
CA ASP A 154 -2.04 -17.18 -3.11
C ASP A 154 -3.12 -17.29 -4.20
N VAL A 155 -4.07 -16.34 -4.24
CA VAL A 155 -5.12 -16.29 -5.28
C VAL A 155 -4.53 -16.02 -6.66
N ILE A 156 -3.59 -15.07 -6.76
CA ILE A 156 -2.92 -14.76 -8.03
C ILE A 156 -2.11 -15.96 -8.53
N GLN A 157 -1.39 -16.65 -7.65
CA GLN A 157 -0.62 -17.84 -8.00
C GLN A 157 -1.52 -18.98 -8.50
N GLU A 158 -2.70 -19.18 -7.90
CA GLU A 158 -3.64 -20.20 -8.39
C GLU A 158 -4.19 -19.82 -9.78
N ILE A 159 -4.48 -18.53 -10.02
CA ILE A 159 -4.86 -18.05 -11.35
C ILE A 159 -3.71 -18.25 -12.34
N GLU A 160 -2.46 -17.93 -11.99
CA GLU A 160 -1.30 -18.16 -12.84
C GLU A 160 -1.04 -19.65 -13.12
N ARG A 161 -1.28 -20.53 -12.14
CA ARG A 161 -1.16 -21.98 -12.34
C ARG A 161 -2.18 -22.52 -13.33
N GLN A 162 -3.39 -21.95 -13.33
CA GLN A 162 -4.49 -22.38 -14.20
C GLN A 162 -4.45 -21.72 -15.58
N PHE A 163 -3.94 -20.48 -15.70
CA PHE A 163 -4.04 -19.63 -16.90
C PHE A 163 -2.74 -19.04 -17.42
N GLY A 164 -1.66 -19.15 -16.66
CA GLY A 164 -0.36 -18.63 -17.06
C GLY A 164 0.11 -19.29 -18.36
N PRO A 165 0.97 -18.60 -19.13
CA PRO A 165 1.74 -19.31 -20.14
C PRO A 165 2.38 -20.53 -19.47
N GLN A 166 2.55 -21.65 -20.18
CA GLN A 166 3.54 -22.64 -19.76
C GLN A 166 4.89 -21.94 -19.85
N VAL A 167 5.24 -21.18 -18.81
CA VAL A 167 6.50 -20.47 -18.71
C VAL A 167 7.53 -21.57 -18.59
N ASP A 168 8.32 -21.72 -19.64
CA ASP A 168 9.49 -22.56 -19.63
C ASP A 168 10.39 -22.11 -18.47
N THR A 169 10.32 -22.85 -17.36
CA THR A 169 11.02 -22.56 -16.11
C THR A 169 12.54 -22.65 -16.25
N SER A 170 13.05 -22.97 -17.44
CA SER A 170 14.48 -22.91 -17.79
C SER A 170 15.01 -21.50 -18.07
N LYS A 171 14.14 -20.47 -18.20
CA LYS A 171 14.59 -19.09 -18.46
C LYS A 171 14.88 -18.29 -17.19
N ALA A 172 16.07 -17.69 -17.14
CA ALA A 172 16.53 -16.86 -16.03
C ALA A 172 15.69 -15.59 -15.85
N GLY A 173 15.28 -15.31 -14.61
CA GLY A 173 14.50 -14.12 -14.23
C GLY A 173 13.02 -14.38 -13.88
N VAL A 174 12.56 -15.63 -13.94
CA VAL A 174 11.22 -16.02 -13.52
C VAL A 174 11.25 -16.44 -12.06
N VAL A 175 10.46 -15.78 -11.22
CA VAL A 175 10.18 -16.24 -9.84
C VAL A 175 9.32 -17.49 -9.97
N ALA A 176 9.89 -18.63 -9.61
CA ALA A 176 9.30 -19.94 -9.90
C ALA A 176 8.93 -20.73 -8.63
N SER A 177 9.12 -20.15 -7.45
CA SER A 177 8.91 -20.84 -6.17
C SER A 177 8.44 -19.89 -5.08
N GLN A 178 7.70 -20.44 -4.13
CA GLN A 178 7.16 -19.71 -2.99
C GLN A 178 8.25 -19.06 -2.13
N ASP A 179 9.41 -19.70 -1.99
CA ASP A 179 10.55 -19.16 -1.22
C ASP A 179 11.06 -17.83 -1.80
N GLN A 180 11.03 -17.67 -3.12
CA GLN A 180 11.44 -16.44 -3.79
C GLN A 180 10.38 -15.33 -3.68
N VAL A 181 9.11 -15.70 -3.49
CA VAL A 181 8.04 -14.73 -3.21
C VAL A 181 8.16 -14.24 -1.78
N ASP A 182 8.40 -15.14 -0.83
CA ASP A 182 8.63 -14.79 0.58
C ASP A 182 9.89 -13.91 0.73
N ASP A 183 11.00 -14.23 0.05
CA ASP A 183 12.21 -13.38 0.02
C ASP A 183 11.95 -11.99 -0.57
N LEU A 184 11.06 -11.87 -1.57
CA LEU A 184 10.72 -10.61 -2.20
C LEU A 184 9.90 -9.72 -1.25
N LEU A 185 8.96 -10.32 -0.50
CA LEU A 185 8.13 -9.63 0.48
C LEU A 185 8.95 -9.13 1.66
N ASP A 186 9.84 -9.98 2.17
CA ASP A 186 10.80 -9.62 3.21
C ASP A 186 11.69 -8.45 2.76
N SER A 187 12.11 -8.43 1.49
CA SER A 187 12.92 -7.33 0.93
C SER A 187 12.17 -6.01 0.78
N LEU A 188 10.84 -6.07 0.68
CA LEU A 188 9.94 -4.91 0.58
C LEU A 188 9.41 -4.46 1.95
N GLY A 189 9.73 -5.21 3.02
CA GLY A 189 9.32 -4.92 4.39
C GLY A 189 7.88 -5.32 4.71
N PHE A 190 7.31 -6.27 3.96
CA PHE A 190 6.00 -6.88 4.22
C PHE A 190 6.13 -8.23 4.92
#